data_AF-A0A401KUW9-F1
#
_entry.id   AF-A0A401KUW9-F1
#
_cell.length_a   1.000
_cell.length_b   1.000
_cell.length_c   1.000
_cell.angle_alpha   90.00
_cell.angle_beta   90.00
_cell.angle_gamma   90.00
#
_symmetry.space_group_name_H-M   'P 1'
#
loop_
_entity.id
_entity.type
_entity.pdbx_description
1 polymer ?
#
loop_
_entity_poly.entity_id
_entity_poly.type
_entity_poly.pdbx_seq_one_letter_code
_entity_poly.pdbx_strand_id
1 'polypeptide(L)'
;MGIPMGSNIHAPTVASGPTSGGAPPRDLSKLGMVDLMQEKERIEEELSALSSVLGSHGVNMNTSLTTFDGFPRDDIDVAQIRTTRARIIRLRNDHKDVMSHLEKGIHNHFANLQRAQTAAQSGGGLNGTSGSQPSVTGNNTSGTGASGLPFAKVNSVVPGSPADQAGLRVGDTVREFGSANWLNHERLSRVAEIVQQSEGRTVAVKVTTFVKRHLTGEFEKKYIATLGVEVHPLGFNTNLGTIQFDVWDTAGQEKFGGLRDGYYINGQCGIIMFDVTSRITYKNVPNWHRDLVRVCEGIPIVLCGNKVDVKERKVKAKTITFHRKKNLQYYDISAKSNYNFEKPFLWLARKLVGNPQLEFVAAPALAPPEVQVNPELLAQYEKEMDAAANMPLPDEEDADL
;
A
#
# COMPACT_ATOMS: atom_id res chain seq x y z
N MET A 1 -40.69 -55.60 -2.22
CA MET A 1 -39.68 -55.16 -1.25
C MET A 1 -39.01 -53.92 -1.80
N GLY A 2 -39.39 -52.75 -1.30
CA GLY A 2 -38.70 -51.50 -1.60
C GLY A 2 -37.43 -51.40 -0.76
N ILE A 3 -36.33 -51.00 -1.39
CA ILE A 3 -35.12 -50.53 -0.73
C ILE A 3 -34.95 -49.06 -1.11
N PRO A 4 -34.72 -48.13 -0.17
CA PRO A 4 -34.82 -46.71 -0.40
C PRO A 4 -33.57 -46.17 -1.10
N MET A 5 -33.78 -45.35 -2.15
CA MET A 5 -32.72 -44.53 -2.72
C MET A 5 -32.27 -43.50 -1.66
N GLY A 6 -31.04 -43.65 -1.18
CA GLY A 6 -30.41 -42.70 -0.27
C GLY A 6 -30.29 -41.32 -0.91
N SER A 7 -31.11 -40.40 -0.45
CA SER A 7 -30.97 -38.96 -0.65
C SER A 7 -29.74 -38.48 0.13
N ASN A 8 -28.57 -38.41 -0.53
CA ASN A 8 -27.43 -37.60 -0.09
C ASN A 8 -26.40 -37.48 -1.23
N ILE A 9 -26.72 -36.66 -2.23
CA ILE A 9 -25.69 -35.97 -3.03
C ILE A 9 -25.98 -34.48 -2.83
N HIS A 10 -25.36 -33.90 -1.81
CA HIS A 10 -25.21 -32.45 -1.76
C HIS A 10 -24.18 -32.06 -2.82
N ALA A 11 -24.65 -31.83 -4.04
CA ALA A 11 -23.93 -30.95 -4.95
C ALA A 11 -23.96 -29.56 -4.29
N PRO A 12 -22.81 -28.91 -4.02
CA PRO A 12 -22.82 -27.49 -3.73
C PRO A 12 -23.34 -26.81 -4.99
N THR A 13 -24.62 -26.44 -4.99
CA THR A 13 -25.21 -25.59 -6.02
C THR A 13 -24.55 -24.22 -5.88
N VAL A 14 -23.44 -24.03 -6.60
CA VAL A 14 -22.98 -22.68 -6.92
C VAL A 14 -24.08 -22.12 -7.80
N ALA A 15 -24.73 -21.05 -7.35
CA ALA A 15 -25.70 -20.34 -8.17
C ALA A 15 -25.06 -20.12 -9.54
N SER A 16 -25.76 -20.50 -10.61
CA SER A 16 -25.39 -20.11 -11.97
C SER A 16 -25.27 -18.59 -11.97
N GLY A 17 -24.03 -18.09 -11.85
CA GLY A 17 -23.71 -16.70 -12.10
C GLY A 17 -24.23 -16.34 -13.48
N PRO A 18 -24.53 -15.06 -13.73
CA PRO A 18 -25.21 -14.63 -14.94
C PRO A 18 -24.52 -15.25 -16.16
N THR A 19 -25.32 -15.95 -16.97
CA THR A 19 -24.92 -16.39 -18.30
C THR A 19 -24.27 -15.20 -18.98
N SER A 20 -23.00 -15.35 -19.32
CA SER A 20 -22.21 -14.34 -20.01
C SER A 20 -22.81 -14.12 -21.40
N GLY A 21 -23.80 -13.25 -21.51
CA GLY A 21 -23.86 -12.36 -22.66
C GLY A 21 -22.55 -11.58 -22.63
N GLY A 22 -21.66 -11.89 -23.57
CA GLY A 22 -20.38 -11.22 -23.68
C GLY A 22 -20.65 -9.72 -23.73
N ALA A 23 -20.27 -9.01 -22.67
CA ALA A 23 -20.22 -7.56 -22.73
C ALA A 23 -19.34 -7.21 -23.94
N PRO A 24 -19.75 -6.23 -24.78
CA PRO A 24 -18.93 -5.83 -25.90
C PRO A 24 -17.52 -5.46 -25.39
N PRO A 25 -16.46 -5.70 -26.19
CA PRO A 25 -15.09 -5.38 -25.79
C PRO A 25 -15.06 -3.94 -25.32
N ARG A 26 -14.88 -3.74 -24.01
CA ARG A 26 -14.81 -2.41 -23.41
C ARG A 26 -13.47 -1.82 -23.80
N ASP A 27 -13.53 -0.66 -24.43
CA ASP A 27 -12.35 0.06 -24.85
C ASP A 27 -11.61 0.62 -23.62
N LEU A 28 -10.61 -0.12 -23.13
CA LEU A 28 -9.78 0.21 -21.97
C LEU A 28 -9.10 1.59 -22.10
N SER A 29 -8.90 2.09 -23.32
CA SER A 29 -8.29 3.40 -23.56
C SER A 29 -9.17 4.59 -23.18
N LYS A 30 -10.49 4.37 -23.03
CA LYS A 30 -11.48 5.42 -22.71
C LYS A 30 -11.90 5.42 -21.25
N LEU A 31 -11.47 4.43 -20.47
CA LEU A 31 -11.82 4.29 -19.07
C LEU A 31 -10.95 5.20 -18.19
N GLY A 32 -11.57 5.82 -17.18
CA GLY A 32 -10.84 6.61 -16.20
C GLY A 32 -9.99 5.73 -15.28
N MET A 33 -9.06 6.34 -14.56
CA MET A 33 -8.19 5.63 -13.59
C MET A 33 -9.00 4.81 -12.59
N VAL A 34 -10.11 5.37 -12.09
CA VAL A 34 -11.01 4.71 -11.12
C VAL A 34 -11.67 3.49 -11.75
N ASP A 35 -12.13 3.60 -12.98
CA ASP A 35 -12.81 2.50 -13.67
C ASP A 35 -11.84 1.36 -14.01
N LEU A 36 -10.61 1.70 -14.40
CA LEU A 36 -9.54 0.72 -14.61
C LEU A 36 -9.14 -0.01 -13.31
N MET A 37 -9.14 0.69 -12.16
CA MET A 37 -8.90 0.07 -10.86
C MET A 37 -10.04 -0.87 -10.44
N GLN A 38 -11.29 -0.48 -10.67
CA GLN A 38 -12.44 -1.35 -10.41
C GLN A 38 -12.45 -2.58 -11.32
N GLU A 39 -12.08 -2.41 -12.60
CA GLU A 39 -11.97 -3.53 -13.53
C GLU A 39 -10.83 -4.49 -13.12
N LYS A 40 -9.71 -3.96 -12.62
CA LYS A 40 -8.64 -4.79 -12.02
C LYS A 40 -9.16 -5.62 -10.85
N GLU A 41 -9.85 -5.00 -9.90
CA GLU A 41 -10.39 -5.69 -8.71
C GLU A 41 -11.37 -6.80 -9.13
N ARG A 42 -12.28 -6.48 -10.06
CA ARG A 42 -13.23 -7.45 -10.64
C ARG A 42 -12.52 -8.67 -11.24
N ILE A 43 -11.48 -8.45 -12.03
CA ILE A 43 -10.71 -9.52 -12.67
C ILE A 43 -9.96 -10.36 -11.63
N GLU A 44 -9.38 -9.73 -10.59
CA GLU A 44 -8.65 -10.42 -9.51
C GLU A 44 -9.58 -11.29 -8.65
N GLU A 45 -10.77 -10.80 -8.31
CA GLU A 45 -11.80 -11.58 -7.61
C GLU A 45 -12.23 -12.81 -8.43
N GLU A 46 -12.46 -12.61 -9.73
CA GLU A 46 -12.87 -13.70 -10.63
C GLU A 46 -11.76 -14.75 -10.80
N LEU A 47 -10.49 -14.33 -10.93
CA LEU A 47 -9.33 -15.21 -10.95
C LEU A 47 -9.20 -16.02 -9.67
N SER A 48 -9.41 -15.39 -8.51
CA SER A 48 -9.39 -16.05 -7.20
C SER A 48 -10.48 -17.11 -7.09
N ALA A 49 -11.72 -16.77 -7.48
CA ALA A 49 -12.85 -17.70 -7.48
C ALA A 49 -12.59 -18.92 -8.39
N LEU A 50 -12.13 -18.69 -9.61
CA LEU A 50 -11.84 -19.78 -10.56
C LEU A 50 -10.65 -20.65 -10.12
N SER A 51 -9.64 -20.05 -9.47
CA SER A 51 -8.53 -20.81 -8.90
C SER A 51 -8.97 -21.69 -7.73
N SER A 52 -9.91 -21.21 -6.90
CA SER A 52 -10.55 -22.00 -5.84
C SER A 52 -11.32 -23.20 -6.41
N VAL A 53 -12.03 -23.02 -7.53
CA VAL A 53 -12.72 -24.12 -8.23
C VAL A 53 -11.72 -25.19 -8.70
N LEU A 54 -10.58 -24.80 -9.27
CA LEU A 54 -9.54 -25.79 -9.62
C LEU A 54 -9.03 -26.54 -8.38
N GLY A 55 -8.78 -25.80 -7.29
CA GLY A 55 -8.34 -26.35 -6.01
C GLY A 55 -9.32 -27.36 -5.41
N SER A 56 -10.64 -27.12 -5.51
CA SER A 56 -11.66 -28.06 -5.02
C SER A 56 -11.68 -29.39 -5.78
N HIS A 57 -11.21 -29.40 -7.02
CA HIS A 57 -11.02 -30.62 -7.82
C HIS A 57 -9.62 -31.24 -7.66
N GLY A 58 -8.77 -30.71 -6.77
CA GLY A 58 -7.40 -31.21 -6.58
C GLY A 58 -6.47 -30.99 -7.78
N VAL A 59 -6.82 -30.05 -8.67
CA VAL A 59 -6.05 -29.76 -9.89
C VAL A 59 -5.60 -28.30 -9.91
N ASN A 60 -4.59 -27.98 -10.71
CA ASN A 60 -4.14 -26.61 -10.97
C ASN A 60 -4.22 -26.30 -12.47
N MET A 61 -3.54 -25.25 -12.95
CA MET A 61 -3.55 -24.87 -14.37
C MET A 61 -2.82 -25.88 -15.28
N ASN A 62 -1.92 -26.69 -14.74
CA ASN A 62 -0.99 -27.53 -15.48
C ASN A 62 -1.21 -29.03 -15.26
N THR A 63 -2.06 -29.43 -14.30
CA THR A 63 -2.35 -30.84 -14.02
C THR A 63 -2.86 -31.58 -15.28
N SER A 64 -2.36 -32.79 -15.54
CA SER A 64 -2.83 -33.60 -16.66
C SER A 64 -4.33 -33.88 -16.55
N LEU A 65 -5.04 -33.73 -17.68
CA LEU A 65 -6.46 -34.07 -17.83
C LEU A 65 -6.68 -35.50 -18.34
N THR A 66 -5.60 -36.17 -18.72
CA THR A 66 -5.62 -37.54 -19.22
C THR A 66 -4.81 -38.46 -18.33
N THR A 67 -5.20 -39.72 -18.31
CA THR A 67 -4.44 -40.85 -17.76
C THR A 67 -3.20 -41.14 -18.62
N PHE A 68 -2.33 -42.03 -18.13
CA PHE A 68 -1.04 -42.34 -18.79
C PHE A 68 -1.19 -42.97 -20.18
N ASP A 69 -2.33 -43.60 -20.44
CA ASP A 69 -2.74 -44.25 -21.70
C ASP A 69 -3.51 -43.29 -22.63
N GLY A 70 -3.67 -42.01 -22.25
CA GLY A 70 -4.22 -40.97 -23.10
C GLY A 70 -5.75 -40.81 -23.04
N PHE A 71 -6.43 -41.55 -22.18
CA PHE A 71 -7.87 -41.38 -21.96
C PHE A 71 -8.18 -40.24 -20.98
N PRO A 72 -9.34 -39.57 -21.08
CA PRO A 72 -9.75 -38.57 -20.10
C PRO A 72 -9.85 -39.18 -18.70
N ARG A 73 -9.38 -38.45 -17.70
CA ARG A 73 -9.52 -38.85 -16.30
C ARG A 73 -10.99 -38.90 -15.88
N ASP A 74 -11.35 -39.95 -15.15
CA ASP A 74 -12.70 -40.21 -14.63
C ASP A 74 -12.92 -39.63 -13.23
N ASP A 75 -11.85 -39.35 -12.48
CA ASP A 75 -11.87 -38.78 -11.14
C ASP A 75 -12.14 -37.26 -11.11
N ILE A 76 -12.21 -36.61 -12.27
CA ILE A 76 -12.38 -35.16 -12.41
C ILE A 76 -13.34 -34.79 -13.53
N ASP A 77 -14.04 -33.66 -13.40
CA ASP A 77 -14.80 -33.09 -14.51
C ASP A 77 -13.85 -32.38 -15.50
N VAL A 78 -13.36 -33.14 -16.47
CA VAL A 78 -12.43 -32.66 -17.51
C VAL A 78 -13.02 -31.47 -18.28
N ALA A 79 -14.32 -31.44 -18.52
CA ALA A 79 -14.98 -30.37 -19.26
C ALA A 79 -15.01 -29.07 -18.44
N GLN A 80 -15.43 -29.14 -17.18
CA GLN A 80 -15.44 -27.99 -16.28
C GLN A 80 -14.02 -27.45 -16.04
N ILE A 81 -13.03 -28.32 -15.85
CA ILE A 81 -11.63 -27.91 -15.65
C ILE A 81 -11.09 -27.21 -16.90
N ARG A 82 -11.32 -27.77 -18.10
CA ARG A 82 -10.88 -27.15 -19.35
C ARG A 82 -11.50 -25.76 -19.54
N THR A 83 -12.78 -25.62 -19.24
CA THR A 83 -13.52 -24.36 -19.37
C THR A 83 -13.04 -23.33 -18.34
N THR A 84 -12.82 -23.75 -17.10
CA THR A 84 -12.26 -22.93 -16.01
C THR A 84 -10.86 -22.44 -16.35
N ARG A 85 -9.97 -23.33 -16.82
CA ARG A 85 -8.60 -22.96 -17.26
C ARG A 85 -8.62 -21.96 -18.40
N ALA A 86 -9.44 -22.18 -19.42
CA ALA A 86 -9.56 -21.25 -20.55
C ALA A 86 -10.01 -19.86 -20.09
N ARG A 87 -10.94 -19.78 -19.14
CA ARG A 87 -11.40 -18.52 -18.55
C ARG A 87 -10.31 -17.82 -17.75
N ILE A 88 -9.55 -18.55 -16.93
CA ILE A 88 -8.39 -18.02 -16.20
C ILE A 88 -7.35 -17.43 -17.16
N ILE A 89 -7.06 -18.11 -18.27
CA ILE A 89 -6.09 -17.62 -19.27
C ILE A 89 -6.56 -16.28 -19.87
N ARG A 90 -7.84 -16.18 -20.24
CA ARG A 90 -8.41 -14.93 -20.77
C ARG A 90 -8.33 -13.80 -19.76
N LEU A 91 -8.80 -14.04 -18.53
CA LEU A 91 -8.75 -13.05 -17.46
C LEU A 91 -7.33 -12.62 -17.10
N ARG A 92 -6.33 -13.51 -17.21
CA ARG A 92 -4.92 -13.13 -17.03
C ARG A 92 -4.43 -12.18 -18.13
N ASN A 93 -4.86 -12.38 -19.37
CA ASN A 93 -4.55 -11.46 -20.46
C ASN A 93 -5.28 -10.12 -20.26
N ASP A 94 -6.56 -10.15 -19.90
CA ASP A 94 -7.35 -8.94 -19.63
C ASP A 94 -6.75 -8.14 -18.45
N HIS A 95 -6.31 -8.84 -17.39
CA HIS A 95 -5.61 -8.22 -16.25
C HIS A 95 -4.33 -7.52 -16.72
N LYS A 96 -3.52 -8.17 -17.55
CA LYS A 96 -2.31 -7.59 -18.11
C LYS A 96 -2.61 -6.32 -18.91
N ASP A 97 -3.68 -6.31 -19.70
CA ASP A 97 -4.07 -5.16 -20.52
C ASP A 97 -4.59 -4.00 -19.66
N VAL A 98 -5.42 -4.28 -18.64
CA VAL A 98 -5.88 -3.28 -17.66
C VAL A 98 -4.68 -2.67 -16.92
N MET A 99 -3.74 -3.50 -16.47
CA MET A 99 -2.52 -3.05 -15.80
C MET A 99 -1.66 -2.16 -16.70
N SER A 100 -1.52 -2.49 -17.99
CA SER A 100 -0.80 -1.65 -18.96
C SER A 100 -1.43 -0.26 -19.11
N HIS A 101 -2.76 -0.16 -19.07
CA HIS A 101 -3.46 1.12 -19.14
C HIS A 101 -3.35 1.91 -17.84
N LEU A 102 -3.42 1.25 -16.68
CA LEU A 102 -3.18 1.86 -15.37
C LEU A 102 -1.77 2.46 -15.29
N GLU A 103 -0.76 1.70 -15.71
CA GLU A 103 0.64 2.14 -15.73
C GLU A 103 0.83 3.38 -16.60
N LYS A 104 0.25 3.41 -17.81
CA LYS A 104 0.28 4.59 -18.69
C LYS A 104 -0.44 5.80 -18.07
N GLY A 105 -1.59 5.58 -17.43
CA GLY A 105 -2.32 6.64 -16.73
C GLY A 105 -1.51 7.25 -15.60
N ILE A 106 -0.82 6.40 -14.82
CA ILE A 106 0.03 6.79 -13.69
C ILE A 106 1.24 7.59 -14.20
N HIS A 107 1.90 7.12 -15.26
CA HIS A 107 3.00 7.84 -15.90
C HIS A 107 2.60 9.24 -16.40
N ASN A 108 1.45 9.35 -17.08
CA ASN A 108 0.97 10.64 -17.57
C ASN A 108 0.65 11.60 -16.42
N HIS A 109 0.12 11.08 -15.32
CA HIS A 109 -0.13 11.87 -14.12
C HIS A 109 1.17 12.42 -13.51
N PHE A 110 2.21 11.59 -13.38
CA PHE A 110 3.52 12.04 -12.86
C PHE A 110 4.23 13.02 -13.78
N ALA A 111 4.19 12.79 -15.09
CA ALA A 111 4.73 13.73 -16.07
C ALA A 111 4.05 15.10 -15.96
N ASN A 112 2.74 15.14 -15.70
CA ASN A 112 1.99 16.38 -15.50
C ASN A 112 2.32 17.05 -14.16
N LEU A 113 2.51 16.28 -13.08
CA LEU A 113 2.92 16.82 -11.79
C LEU A 113 4.30 17.47 -11.85
N GLN A 114 5.24 16.82 -12.53
CA GLN A 114 6.59 17.34 -12.71
C GLN A 114 6.58 18.60 -13.58
N ARG A 115 5.78 18.64 -14.67
CA ARG A 115 5.58 19.87 -15.46
C ARG A 115 4.94 20.99 -14.64
N ALA A 116 3.97 20.68 -13.78
CA ALA A 116 3.32 21.68 -12.93
C ALA A 116 4.29 22.27 -11.89
N GLN A 117 5.15 21.44 -11.30
CA GLN A 117 6.20 21.89 -10.39
C GLN A 117 7.28 22.71 -11.10
N THR A 118 7.69 22.31 -12.30
CA THR A 118 8.68 23.06 -13.10
C THR A 118 8.11 24.40 -13.56
N ALA A 119 6.82 24.46 -13.93
CA ALA A 119 6.14 25.70 -14.33
C ALA A 119 5.93 26.67 -13.15
N ALA A 120 5.72 26.15 -11.93
CA ALA A 120 5.57 26.96 -10.72
C ALA A 120 6.88 27.65 -10.29
N GLN A 121 8.04 27.16 -10.72
CA GLN A 121 9.34 27.81 -10.47
C GLN A 121 9.72 28.87 -11.51
N SER A 122 8.99 28.98 -12.64
CA SER A 122 9.32 29.90 -13.73
C SER A 122 8.23 30.91 -14.11
N GLY A 123 7.16 31.06 -13.33
CA GLY A 123 5.93 31.75 -13.75
C GLY A 123 5.44 32.89 -12.86
N GLY A 124 6.27 33.89 -12.58
CA GLY A 124 5.79 35.18 -12.06
C GLY A 124 5.39 36.12 -13.20
N GLY A 125 4.11 36.19 -13.55
CA GLY A 125 3.58 37.15 -14.53
C GLY A 125 2.08 36.98 -14.85
N LEU A 126 1.34 38.08 -14.74
CA LEU A 126 -0.13 38.24 -14.71
C LEU A 126 -0.88 37.98 -16.03
N ASN A 127 -2.14 37.51 -15.94
CA ASN A 127 -3.43 38.13 -16.37
C ASN A 127 -4.49 37.18 -17.01
N GLY A 128 -5.73 37.23 -16.49
CA GLY A 128 -6.95 37.42 -17.28
C GLY A 128 -7.78 36.23 -17.87
N THR A 129 -8.97 36.04 -17.28
CA THR A 129 -10.30 35.80 -17.90
C THR A 129 -10.79 34.42 -18.41
N SER A 130 -11.89 33.97 -17.76
CA SER A 130 -13.18 33.45 -18.30
C SER A 130 -13.29 32.07 -19.00
N GLY A 131 -14.19 31.21 -18.51
CA GLY A 131 -14.90 30.23 -19.36
C GLY A 131 -15.40 28.93 -18.71
N SER A 132 -16.70 28.89 -18.36
CA SER A 132 -17.69 27.79 -18.46
C SER A 132 -17.45 26.38 -17.89
N GLN A 133 -18.35 26.00 -16.96
CA GLN A 133 -18.76 24.61 -16.62
C GLN A 133 -19.42 23.88 -17.81
N PRO A 134 -19.57 22.55 -17.69
CA PRO A 134 -20.93 22.01 -17.63
C PRO A 134 -21.16 20.99 -16.50
N SER A 135 -22.42 20.97 -16.05
CA SER A 135 -23.10 20.09 -15.09
C SER A 135 -23.81 18.92 -15.79
N VAL A 136 -24.16 17.86 -15.03
CA VAL A 136 -25.29 16.88 -15.16
C VAL A 136 -24.94 15.66 -14.26
N THR A 137 -25.43 15.59 -13.01
CA THR A 137 -26.66 14.93 -12.48
C THR A 137 -26.77 13.41 -12.67
N GLY A 138 -26.88 12.64 -11.56
CA GLY A 138 -27.79 11.49 -11.48
C GLY A 138 -27.33 10.14 -10.88
N ASN A 139 -27.18 10.07 -9.55
CA ASN A 139 -27.56 9.00 -8.60
C ASN A 139 -27.18 7.49 -8.75
N ASN A 140 -26.44 7.05 -7.72
CA ASN A 140 -26.65 5.89 -6.81
C ASN A 140 -26.75 4.44 -7.37
N THR A 141 -25.79 3.58 -7.01
CA THR A 141 -25.82 2.81 -5.74
C THR A 141 -24.56 1.93 -5.54
N SER A 142 -24.01 2.02 -4.32
CA SER A 142 -23.25 1.01 -3.55
C SER A 142 -22.06 0.28 -4.19
N GLY A 143 -20.85 0.62 -3.71
CA GLY A 143 -19.64 -0.19 -3.84
C GLY A 143 -18.50 0.40 -3.01
N THR A 144 -18.34 -0.12 -1.79
CA THR A 144 -17.29 0.19 -0.82
C THR A 144 -15.90 -0.03 -1.42
N GLY A 145 -15.09 1.01 -1.67
CA GLY A 145 -13.74 0.78 -2.21
C GLY A 145 -12.72 1.92 -2.24
N ALA A 146 -13.09 3.18 -1.94
CA ALA A 146 -12.20 4.33 -2.21
C ALA A 146 -12.07 5.34 -1.06
N SER A 147 -12.21 4.89 0.18
CA SER A 147 -12.10 5.68 1.42
C SER A 147 -10.69 6.17 1.78
N GLY A 148 -9.71 6.05 0.86
CA GLY A 148 -8.29 6.19 1.17
C GLY A 148 -7.68 7.58 0.99
N LEU A 149 -8.20 8.43 0.09
CA LEU A 149 -7.54 9.69 -0.28
C LEU A 149 -7.99 10.86 0.60
N PRO A 150 -7.07 11.68 1.17
CA PRO A 150 -7.43 12.89 1.88
C PRO A 150 -7.93 13.96 0.91
N PHE A 151 -9.03 14.63 1.25
CA PHE A 151 -9.69 15.60 0.37
C PHE A 151 -9.80 17.01 0.96
N ALA A 152 -9.51 17.15 2.26
CA ALA A 152 -9.47 18.44 2.93
C ALA A 152 -8.29 18.49 3.89
N LYS A 153 -7.78 19.70 4.13
CA LYS A 153 -6.82 20.00 5.19
C LYS A 153 -7.46 20.96 6.18
N VAL A 154 -7.32 20.69 7.47
CA VAL A 154 -7.82 21.57 8.53
C VAL A 154 -6.91 22.79 8.62
N ASN A 155 -7.44 23.97 8.27
CA ASN A 155 -6.67 25.22 8.27
C ASN A 155 -6.72 25.95 9.62
N SER A 156 -7.81 25.78 10.37
CA SER A 156 -8.01 26.37 11.69
C SER A 156 -8.98 25.51 12.50
N VAL A 157 -8.82 25.53 13.83
CA VAL A 157 -9.75 24.90 14.76
C VAL A 157 -10.07 25.92 15.84
N VAL A 158 -11.35 26.18 16.06
CA VAL A 158 -11.80 27.16 17.05
C VAL A 158 -11.83 26.51 18.43
N PRO A 159 -11.19 27.09 19.47
CA PRO A 159 -11.21 26.54 20.83
C PRO A 159 -12.63 26.34 21.36
N GLY A 160 -12.90 25.18 21.94
CA GLY A 160 -14.23 24.82 22.47
C GLY A 160 -15.26 24.39 21.42
N SER A 161 -14.91 24.40 20.12
CA SER A 161 -15.80 23.90 19.05
C SER A 161 -15.93 22.36 19.07
N PRO A 162 -16.96 21.79 18.43
CA PRO A 162 -17.07 20.33 18.28
C PRO A 162 -15.84 19.67 17.66
N ALA A 163 -15.14 20.38 16.75
CA ALA A 163 -13.90 19.90 16.13
C ALA A 163 -12.73 19.84 17.13
N ASP A 164 -12.60 20.85 18.02
CA ASP A 164 -11.60 20.88 19.08
C ASP A 164 -11.85 19.80 20.14
N GLN A 165 -13.12 19.60 20.53
CA GLN A 165 -13.54 18.54 21.45
C GLN A 165 -13.35 17.13 20.88
N ALA A 166 -13.51 16.99 19.55
CA ALA A 166 -13.22 15.75 18.83
C ALA A 166 -11.72 15.52 18.58
N GLY A 167 -10.87 16.48 18.95
CA GLY A 167 -9.41 16.37 18.84
C GLY A 167 -8.84 16.67 17.46
N LEU A 168 -9.60 17.26 16.52
CA LEU A 168 -9.03 17.73 15.25
C LEU A 168 -8.03 18.85 15.51
N ARG A 169 -6.92 18.84 14.77
CA ARG A 169 -5.85 19.84 14.86
C ARG A 169 -5.64 20.55 13.53
N VAL A 170 -5.15 21.78 13.59
CA VAL A 170 -4.69 22.51 12.41
C VAL A 170 -3.59 21.68 11.74
N GLY A 171 -3.73 21.45 10.45
CA GLY A 171 -2.83 20.60 9.67
C GLY A 171 -3.37 19.21 9.36
N ASP A 172 -4.41 18.74 10.06
CA ASP A 172 -5.00 17.42 9.81
C ASP A 172 -5.53 17.28 8.38
N THR A 173 -5.26 16.13 7.77
CA THR A 173 -5.79 15.77 6.45
C THR A 173 -6.99 14.84 6.60
N VAL A 174 -8.17 15.32 6.20
CA VAL A 174 -9.45 14.63 6.34
C VAL A 174 -9.68 13.70 5.15
N ARG A 175 -9.90 12.41 5.43
CA ARG A 175 -10.20 11.38 4.42
C ARG A 175 -11.67 11.12 4.25
N GLU A 176 -12.37 11.13 5.36
CA GLU A 176 -13.82 11.04 5.39
C GLU A 176 -14.34 12.06 6.38
N PHE A 177 -15.44 12.71 6.00
CA PHE A 177 -16.23 13.57 6.87
C PHE A 177 -17.69 13.17 6.71
N GLY A 178 -18.19 12.29 7.59
CA GLY A 178 -19.49 11.65 7.42
C GLY A 178 -19.54 10.83 6.13
N SER A 179 -20.41 11.24 5.20
CA SER A 179 -20.50 10.62 3.85
C SER A 179 -19.59 11.28 2.80
N ALA A 180 -18.92 12.39 3.12
CA ALA A 180 -17.99 13.06 2.22
C ALA A 180 -16.63 12.37 2.22
N ASN A 181 -16.05 12.20 1.03
CA ASN A 181 -14.72 11.64 0.77
C ASN A 181 -14.14 12.26 -0.51
N TRP A 182 -12.92 11.85 -0.88
CA TRP A 182 -12.23 12.34 -2.09
C TRP A 182 -13.04 12.28 -3.39
N LEU A 183 -13.94 11.30 -3.54
CA LEU A 183 -14.70 11.13 -4.78
C LEU A 183 -15.92 12.04 -4.88
N ASN A 184 -16.47 12.51 -3.76
CA ASN A 184 -17.79 13.16 -3.74
C ASN A 184 -17.83 14.49 -2.95
N HIS A 185 -16.69 15.01 -2.51
CA HIS A 185 -16.67 16.20 -1.65
C HIS A 185 -17.01 17.51 -2.38
N GLU A 186 -16.97 17.55 -3.72
CA GLU A 186 -17.35 18.70 -4.56
C GLU A 186 -16.77 20.05 -4.07
N ARG A 187 -15.44 20.18 -4.02
CA ARG A 187 -14.76 21.38 -3.49
C ARG A 187 -15.19 21.76 -2.06
N LEU A 188 -15.50 20.74 -1.25
CA LEU A 188 -15.93 20.82 0.17
C LEU A 188 -17.39 21.24 0.38
N SER A 189 -18.19 21.46 -0.67
CA SER A 189 -19.62 21.78 -0.52
C SER A 189 -20.37 20.68 0.25
N ARG A 190 -20.03 19.41 -0.02
CA ARG A 190 -20.64 18.26 0.63
C ARG A 190 -20.33 18.19 2.13
N VAL A 191 -19.17 18.69 2.55
CA VAL A 191 -18.83 18.79 3.97
C VAL A 191 -19.73 19.81 4.66
N ALA A 192 -19.92 20.98 4.04
CA ALA A 192 -20.80 22.01 4.58
C ALA A 192 -22.26 21.51 4.72
N GLU A 193 -22.74 20.77 3.71
CA GLU A 193 -24.07 20.16 3.74
C GLU A 193 -24.22 19.14 4.88
N ILE A 194 -23.23 18.25 5.08
CA ILE A 194 -23.24 17.26 6.15
C ILE A 194 -23.22 17.93 7.52
N VAL A 195 -22.44 19.00 7.70
CA VAL A 195 -22.41 19.79 8.94
C VAL A 195 -23.79 20.39 9.22
N GLN A 196 -24.41 21.00 8.22
CA GLN A 196 -25.73 21.62 8.36
C GLN A 196 -26.85 20.59 8.65
N GLN A 197 -26.78 19.40 8.06
CA GLN A 197 -27.76 18.33 8.28
C GLN A 197 -27.54 17.53 9.57
N SER A 198 -26.37 17.70 10.22
CA SER A 198 -25.97 16.94 11.42
C SER A 198 -25.91 17.81 12.68
N GLU A 199 -26.60 18.95 12.72
CA GLU A 199 -26.69 19.78 13.92
C GLU A 199 -27.20 18.95 15.12
N GLY A 200 -26.40 18.91 16.19
CA GLY A 200 -26.69 18.11 17.39
C GLY A 200 -26.46 16.59 17.25
N ARG A 201 -25.90 16.10 16.14
CA ARG A 201 -25.58 14.68 15.90
C ARG A 201 -24.09 14.46 15.69
N THR A 202 -23.59 13.27 16.05
CA THR A 202 -22.18 12.91 15.86
C THR A 202 -21.89 12.59 14.39
N VAL A 203 -20.76 13.11 13.89
CA VAL A 203 -20.26 12.84 12.53
C VAL A 203 -18.91 12.16 12.64
N ALA A 204 -18.74 11.01 11.99
CA ALA A 204 -17.47 10.29 11.96
C ALA A 204 -16.48 10.98 11.01
N VAL A 205 -15.24 11.17 11.47
CA VAL A 205 -14.15 11.79 10.70
C VAL A 205 -12.93 10.86 10.73
N LYS A 206 -12.24 10.67 9.59
CA LYS A 206 -11.06 9.76 9.47
C LYS A 206 -9.76 10.46 9.05
N VAL A 207 -8.62 10.05 9.65
CA VAL A 207 -7.21 10.55 9.48
C VAL A 207 -6.19 9.35 9.48
N THR A 208 -4.85 9.47 9.29
CA THR A 208 -3.92 8.28 9.01
C THR A 208 -2.43 8.36 9.44
N THR A 209 -1.67 7.25 9.73
CA THR A 209 -0.32 7.21 10.41
C THR A 209 0.79 6.17 10.03
N PHE A 210 1.97 6.68 9.61
CA PHE A 210 3.37 6.26 9.92
C PHE A 210 4.28 7.42 9.51
N VAL A 211 4.14 7.84 8.25
CA VAL A 211 4.69 9.10 7.76
C VAL A 211 4.17 10.31 8.55
N LYS A 212 2.92 10.20 9.03
CA LYS A 212 2.28 11.17 9.91
C LYS A 212 3.05 11.47 11.20
N ARG A 213 3.89 10.56 11.72
CA ARG A 213 4.68 10.88 12.93
C ARG A 213 5.76 11.92 12.64
N HIS A 214 6.31 11.95 11.44
CA HIS A 214 7.22 13.03 11.03
C HIS A 214 6.47 14.32 10.68
N LEU A 215 5.26 14.22 10.12
CA LEU A 215 4.46 15.37 9.67
C LEU A 215 3.70 16.08 10.79
N THR A 216 3.12 15.33 11.73
CA THR A 216 2.21 15.85 12.78
C THR A 216 2.60 15.39 14.18
N GLY A 217 3.56 14.48 14.31
CA GLY A 217 4.00 13.92 15.59
C GLY A 217 3.08 12.83 16.17
N GLU A 218 1.86 12.66 15.66
CA GLU A 218 0.85 11.76 16.25
C GLU A 218 1.03 10.29 15.83
N PHE A 219 0.71 9.37 16.74
CA PHE A 219 0.65 7.92 16.49
C PHE A 219 -0.80 7.43 16.56
N GLU A 220 -1.26 6.62 15.60
CA GLU A 220 -2.63 6.12 15.56
C GLU A 220 -2.65 4.69 16.05
N LYS A 221 -3.56 4.43 16.96
CA LYS A 221 -3.70 3.12 17.61
C LYS A 221 -4.46 2.13 16.73
N LYS A 222 -5.11 2.58 15.67
CA LYS A 222 -5.94 1.77 14.78
C LYS A 222 -5.19 1.49 13.48
N TYR A 223 -4.95 0.22 13.17
CA TYR A 223 -4.39 -0.19 11.89
C TYR A 223 -5.40 0.02 10.77
N ILE A 224 -5.06 0.88 9.81
CA ILE A 224 -5.79 1.08 8.57
C ILE A 224 -4.82 0.75 7.45
N ALA A 225 -5.17 -0.21 6.59
CA ALA A 225 -4.31 -0.58 5.49
C ALA A 225 -4.27 0.53 4.44
N THR A 226 -3.07 0.93 4.01
CA THR A 226 -2.87 1.82 2.88
C THR A 226 -3.43 1.17 1.61
N LEU A 227 -4.29 1.89 0.89
CA LEU A 227 -4.82 1.48 -0.41
C LEU A 227 -4.02 2.19 -1.50
N GLY A 228 -3.24 1.43 -2.28
CA GLY A 228 -2.38 1.99 -3.32
C GLY A 228 -1.11 2.66 -2.77
N VAL A 229 -1.00 3.98 -2.90
CA VAL A 229 0.17 4.76 -2.47
C VAL A 229 -0.25 6.11 -1.90
N GLU A 230 0.49 6.61 -0.91
CA GLU A 230 0.34 7.95 -0.38
C GLU A 230 1.68 8.68 -0.42
N VAL A 231 1.67 9.92 -0.91
CA VAL A 231 2.89 10.73 -1.02
C VAL A 231 2.90 11.80 0.06
N HIS A 232 4.00 11.84 0.80
CA HIS A 232 4.16 12.68 1.97
C HIS A 232 5.49 13.44 1.91
N PRO A 233 5.50 14.77 1.74
CA PRO A 233 6.73 15.55 1.72
C PRO A 233 7.29 15.73 3.14
N LEU A 234 8.47 15.16 3.40
CA LEU A 234 9.18 15.27 4.67
C LEU A 234 10.42 16.15 4.52
N GLY A 235 10.38 17.34 5.14
CA GLY A 235 11.50 18.29 5.14
C GLY A 235 12.45 18.08 6.32
N PHE A 236 13.76 18.02 6.05
CA PHE A 236 14.83 17.90 7.03
C PHE A 236 15.81 19.06 6.86
N ASN A 237 16.10 19.78 7.95
CA ASN A 237 17.12 20.82 7.94
C ASN A 237 18.47 20.19 8.24
N THR A 238 19.42 20.38 7.33
CA THR A 238 20.78 19.85 7.44
C THR A 238 21.80 20.97 7.58
N ASN A 239 23.03 20.62 7.93
CA ASN A 239 24.17 21.54 7.92
C ASN A 239 24.53 22.08 6.52
N LEU A 240 23.92 21.56 5.45
CA LEU A 240 24.13 21.98 4.06
C LEU A 240 22.87 22.62 3.44
N GLY A 241 21.84 22.89 4.25
CA GLY A 241 20.54 23.37 3.79
C GLY A 241 19.42 22.35 3.97
N THR A 242 18.25 22.63 3.42
CA THR A 242 17.06 21.77 3.60
C THR A 242 17.02 20.68 2.53
N ILE A 243 16.71 19.45 2.95
CA ILE A 243 16.43 18.30 2.08
C ILE A 243 14.97 17.92 2.26
N GLN A 244 14.29 17.60 1.17
CA GLN A 244 12.93 17.06 1.22
C GLN A 244 12.92 15.64 0.66
N PHE A 245 12.30 14.72 1.39
CA PHE A 245 11.93 13.40 0.90
C PHE A 245 10.44 13.39 0.60
N ASP A 246 10.07 13.22 -0.66
CA ASP A 246 8.70 12.85 -1.00
C ASP A 246 8.57 11.35 -0.72
N VAL A 247 7.95 10.99 0.41
CA VAL A 247 7.85 9.61 0.87
C VAL A 247 6.59 8.98 0.29
N TRP A 248 6.77 7.93 -0.50
CA TRP A 248 5.71 7.16 -1.11
C TRP A 248 5.41 5.95 -0.23
N ASP A 249 4.43 6.08 0.67
CA ASP A 249 3.96 5.01 1.53
C ASP A 249 3.08 4.06 0.72
N THR A 250 3.63 2.92 0.32
CA THR A 250 2.95 1.93 -0.53
C THR A 250 2.15 0.91 0.29
N ALA A 251 1.05 0.42 -0.28
CA ALA A 251 0.24 -0.64 0.29
C ALA A 251 1.05 -1.93 0.56
N GLY A 252 1.29 -2.23 1.84
CA GLY A 252 2.01 -3.41 2.30
C GLY A 252 1.26 -4.75 2.14
N GLN A 253 -0.02 -4.74 1.77
CA GLN A 253 -0.77 -5.99 1.58
C GLN A 253 -0.48 -6.62 0.22
N GLU A 254 0.01 -7.86 0.22
CA GLU A 254 0.31 -8.65 -1.00
C GLU A 254 -0.88 -8.80 -1.94
N LYS A 255 -2.11 -8.73 -1.41
CA LYS A 255 -3.36 -8.72 -2.18
C LYS A 255 -3.50 -7.55 -3.15
N PHE A 256 -2.76 -6.44 -2.92
CA PHE A 256 -2.72 -5.27 -3.81
C PHE A 256 -1.41 -5.18 -4.62
N GLY A 257 -0.66 -6.29 -4.71
CA GLY A 257 0.69 -6.35 -5.28
C GLY A 257 0.84 -5.88 -6.72
N GLY A 258 -0.20 -6.01 -7.54
CA GLY A 258 -0.13 -5.74 -8.98
C GLY A 258 0.25 -4.30 -9.37
N LEU A 259 -0.03 -3.30 -8.53
CA LEU A 259 0.22 -1.88 -8.84
C LEU A 259 1.59 -1.36 -8.40
N ARG A 260 2.39 -2.18 -7.71
CA ARG A 260 3.59 -1.70 -6.99
C ARG A 260 4.71 -1.20 -7.89
N ASP A 261 4.91 -1.83 -9.04
CA ASP A 261 5.99 -1.46 -9.97
C ASP A 261 5.86 -0.01 -10.42
N GLY A 262 4.61 0.45 -10.68
CA GLY A 262 4.33 1.84 -11.06
C GLY A 262 4.67 2.88 -9.99
N TYR A 263 4.70 2.48 -8.71
CA TYR A 263 5.04 3.37 -7.60
C TYR A 263 6.55 3.52 -7.39
N TYR A 264 7.34 2.57 -7.89
CA TYR A 264 8.79 2.63 -7.76
C TYR A 264 9.43 3.54 -8.81
N ILE A 265 8.74 3.81 -9.92
CA ILE A 265 9.29 4.56 -11.05
C ILE A 265 9.84 5.91 -10.61
N ASN A 266 11.08 6.21 -11.02
CA ASN A 266 11.84 7.40 -10.63
C ASN A 266 12.19 7.50 -9.14
N GLY A 267 12.00 6.44 -8.36
CA GLY A 267 12.46 6.38 -6.98
C GLY A 267 13.97 6.60 -6.89
N GLN A 268 14.39 7.51 -6.01
CA GLN A 268 15.81 7.85 -5.83
C GLN A 268 16.44 7.08 -4.67
N CYS A 269 15.63 6.58 -3.74
CA CYS A 269 16.03 5.79 -2.57
C CYS A 269 14.86 4.93 -2.07
N GLY A 270 15.15 3.90 -1.27
CA GLY A 270 14.12 3.02 -0.70
C GLY A 270 14.27 2.77 0.79
N ILE A 271 13.13 2.57 1.47
CA ILE A 271 13.09 1.99 2.82
C ILE A 271 12.22 0.73 2.74
N ILE A 272 12.81 -0.43 3.03
CA ILE A 272 12.08 -1.69 3.19
C ILE A 272 11.88 -1.92 4.68
N MET A 273 10.65 -2.16 5.11
CA MET A 273 10.32 -2.30 6.52
C MET A 273 9.68 -3.65 6.81
N PHE A 274 10.06 -4.25 7.94
CA PHE A 274 9.38 -5.42 8.50
C PHE A 274 9.07 -5.20 9.98
N ASP A 275 8.22 -6.06 10.53
CA ASP A 275 7.81 -6.02 11.93
C ASP A 275 8.61 -7.07 12.72
N VAL A 276 9.39 -6.64 13.72
CA VAL A 276 10.22 -7.56 14.51
C VAL A 276 9.40 -8.56 15.34
N THR A 277 8.10 -8.32 15.50
CA THR A 277 7.15 -9.21 16.18
C THR A 277 6.51 -10.24 15.23
N SER A 278 6.80 -10.17 13.92
CA SER A 278 6.16 -11.02 12.90
C SER A 278 7.17 -11.59 11.91
N ARG A 279 7.52 -12.87 12.06
CA ARG A 279 8.53 -13.56 11.22
C ARG A 279 8.20 -13.56 9.74
N ILE A 280 6.92 -13.68 9.39
CA ILE A 280 6.47 -13.69 7.98
C ILE A 280 6.83 -12.39 7.25
N THR A 281 6.78 -11.25 7.95
CA THR A 281 7.14 -9.95 7.35
C THR A 281 8.61 -9.89 6.96
N TYR A 282 9.49 -10.50 7.77
CA TYR A 282 10.91 -10.62 7.43
C TYR A 282 11.15 -11.60 6.28
N LYS A 283 10.45 -12.75 6.26
CA LYS A 283 10.52 -13.72 5.15
C LYS A 283 10.15 -13.10 3.80
N ASN A 284 9.33 -12.05 3.78
CA ASN A 284 8.90 -11.38 2.54
C ASN A 284 9.85 -10.24 2.10
N VAL A 285 10.83 -9.83 2.92
CA VAL A 285 11.81 -8.78 2.57
C VAL A 285 12.52 -9.03 1.22
N PRO A 286 12.97 -10.26 0.89
CA PRO A 286 13.58 -10.55 -0.40
C PRO A 286 12.67 -10.26 -1.59
N ASN A 287 11.36 -10.51 -1.45
CA ASN A 287 10.39 -10.22 -2.50
C ASN A 287 10.27 -8.71 -2.73
N TRP A 288 10.08 -7.94 -1.66
CA TRP A 288 10.03 -6.47 -1.74
C TRP A 288 11.29 -5.86 -2.34
N HIS A 289 12.45 -6.38 -1.93
CA HIS A 289 13.72 -5.94 -2.49
C HIS A 289 13.80 -6.27 -3.99
N ARG A 290 13.45 -7.49 -4.40
CA ARG A 290 13.46 -7.90 -5.82
C ARG A 290 12.56 -6.99 -6.66
N ASP A 291 11.36 -6.70 -6.17
CA ASP A 291 10.39 -5.89 -6.91
C ASP A 291 10.88 -4.44 -7.03
N LEU A 292 11.47 -3.88 -5.96
CA LEU A 292 12.05 -2.53 -5.97
C LEU A 292 13.25 -2.41 -6.93
N VAL A 293 14.22 -3.32 -6.84
CA VAL A 293 15.44 -3.25 -7.68
C VAL A 293 15.18 -3.56 -9.15
N ARG A 294 14.09 -4.27 -9.45
CA ARG A 294 13.64 -4.51 -10.83
C ARG A 294 13.24 -3.22 -11.53
N VAL A 295 12.73 -2.22 -10.80
CA VAL A 295 12.30 -0.93 -11.35
C VAL A 295 13.38 0.14 -11.15
N CYS A 296 14.03 0.16 -9.98
CA CYS A 296 15.07 1.12 -9.62
C CYS A 296 16.40 0.42 -9.36
N GLU A 297 17.26 0.38 -10.37
CA GLU A 297 18.60 -0.18 -10.22
C GLU A 297 19.54 0.80 -9.50
N GLY A 298 20.35 0.29 -8.58
CA GLY A 298 21.47 1.03 -7.97
C GLY A 298 21.09 2.11 -6.94
N ILE A 299 19.82 2.26 -6.58
CA ILE A 299 19.40 3.24 -5.57
C ILE A 299 19.81 2.83 -4.15
N PRO A 300 20.15 3.78 -3.25
CA PRO A 300 20.40 3.48 -1.85
C PRO A 300 19.11 2.99 -1.15
N ILE A 301 19.21 1.85 -0.46
CA ILE A 301 18.09 1.22 0.24
C ILE A 301 18.46 0.95 1.71
N VAL A 302 17.54 1.26 2.61
CA VAL A 302 17.65 0.94 4.05
C VAL A 302 16.63 -0.13 4.42
N LEU A 303 17.05 -1.13 5.20
CA LEU A 303 16.19 -2.12 5.82
C LEU A 303 15.87 -1.71 7.27
N CYS A 304 14.60 -1.67 7.63
CA CYS A 304 14.14 -1.25 8.96
C CYS A 304 13.37 -2.36 9.66
N GLY A 305 13.80 -2.75 10.86
CA GLY A 305 13.03 -3.60 11.77
C GLY A 305 12.21 -2.74 12.74
N ASN A 306 10.90 -2.61 12.50
CA ASN A 306 10.00 -1.78 13.30
C ASN A 306 9.40 -2.53 14.49
N LYS A 307 8.89 -1.78 15.48
CA LYS A 307 8.23 -2.24 16.72
C LYS A 307 9.16 -2.85 17.75
N VAL A 308 10.41 -2.39 17.82
CA VAL A 308 11.37 -2.85 18.85
C VAL A 308 10.98 -2.46 20.29
N ASP A 309 10.00 -1.58 20.45
CA ASP A 309 9.37 -1.28 21.74
C ASP A 309 8.55 -2.46 22.32
N VAL A 310 8.19 -3.44 21.49
CA VAL A 310 7.46 -4.63 21.93
C VAL A 310 8.44 -5.66 22.49
N LYS A 311 8.22 -6.08 23.75
CA LYS A 311 9.10 -7.03 24.45
C LYS A 311 9.21 -8.40 23.75
N GLU A 312 8.11 -8.88 23.15
CA GLU A 312 8.07 -10.19 22.48
C GLU A 312 8.62 -10.12 21.04
N ARG A 313 9.94 -9.86 20.92
CA ARG A 313 10.65 -9.86 19.64
C ARG A 313 10.75 -11.28 19.07
N LYS A 314 10.16 -11.51 17.89
CA LYS A 314 10.16 -12.83 17.20
C LYS A 314 11.25 -12.97 16.15
N VAL A 315 11.73 -11.86 15.59
CA VAL A 315 12.84 -11.78 14.63
C VAL A 315 14.07 -11.24 15.35
N LYS A 316 15.03 -12.12 15.65
CA LYS A 316 16.22 -11.78 16.47
C LYS A 316 17.36 -11.26 15.59
N ALA A 317 18.28 -10.50 16.19
CA ALA A 317 19.46 -9.94 15.51
C ALA A 317 20.18 -10.96 14.59
N LYS A 318 20.46 -12.16 15.12
CA LYS A 318 21.14 -13.25 14.39
C LYS A 318 20.41 -13.71 13.12
N THR A 319 19.09 -13.57 13.07
CA THR A 319 18.28 -13.97 11.90
C THR A 319 18.25 -12.90 10.82
N ILE A 320 18.64 -11.67 11.13
CA ILE A 320 18.52 -10.52 10.23
C ILE A 320 19.81 -10.41 9.40
N THR A 321 19.94 -11.22 8.35
CA THR A 321 21.17 -11.32 7.54
C THR A 321 21.02 -10.72 6.14
N PHE A 322 19.79 -10.50 5.67
CA PHE A 322 19.50 -10.03 4.30
C PHE A 322 20.24 -8.74 3.91
N HIS A 323 20.34 -7.79 4.84
CA HIS A 323 21.03 -6.52 4.59
C HIS A 323 22.52 -6.72 4.27
N ARG A 324 23.19 -7.69 4.92
CA ARG A 324 24.59 -8.03 4.61
C ARG A 324 24.72 -8.69 3.23
N LYS A 325 23.80 -9.60 2.89
CA LYS A 325 23.77 -10.27 1.56
C LYS A 325 23.58 -9.29 0.40
N LYS A 326 22.83 -8.20 0.61
CA LYS A 326 22.52 -7.19 -0.41
C LYS A 326 23.24 -5.85 -0.21
N ASN A 327 24.19 -5.77 0.72
CA ASN A 327 24.93 -4.55 1.06
C ASN A 327 24.03 -3.33 1.39
N LEU A 328 22.97 -3.58 2.17
CA LEU A 328 22.02 -2.56 2.62
C LEU A 328 22.36 -2.13 4.04
N GLN A 329 21.99 -0.89 4.39
CA GLN A 329 22.02 -0.45 5.78
C GLN A 329 20.84 -1.03 6.55
N TYR A 330 21.04 -1.41 7.81
CA TYR A 330 19.98 -1.84 8.71
C TYR A 330 19.83 -0.92 9.92
N TYR A 331 18.58 -0.69 10.36
CA TYR A 331 18.27 -0.06 11.65
C TYR A 331 17.10 -0.75 12.35
N ASP A 332 17.26 -0.98 13.65
CA ASP A 332 16.14 -1.20 14.58
C ASP A 332 15.44 0.14 14.83
N ILE A 333 14.12 0.21 14.61
CA ILE A 333 13.33 1.42 14.80
C ILE A 333 12.06 1.14 15.62
N SER A 334 11.52 2.18 16.25
CA SER A 334 10.16 2.14 16.78
C SER A 334 9.42 3.41 16.42
N ALA A 335 8.47 3.26 15.49
CA ALA A 335 7.53 4.29 15.13
C ALA A 335 6.66 4.75 16.32
N LYS A 336 6.54 3.95 17.39
CA LYS A 336 5.73 4.27 18.58
C LYS A 336 6.48 5.11 19.62
N SER A 337 7.80 4.98 19.67
CA SER A 337 8.64 5.63 20.68
C SER A 337 9.61 6.67 20.12
N ASN A 338 9.60 6.91 18.80
CA ASN A 338 10.62 7.69 18.07
C ASN A 338 12.02 7.06 18.05
N TYR A 339 12.21 5.85 18.59
CA TYR A 339 13.54 5.24 18.62
C TYR A 339 14.11 5.08 17.21
N ASN A 340 15.30 5.66 16.98
CA ASN A 340 16.04 5.67 15.71
C ASN A 340 15.24 6.17 14.48
N PHE A 341 14.15 6.90 14.68
CA PHE A 341 13.24 7.28 13.58
C PHE A 341 13.93 8.06 12.45
N GLU A 342 14.90 8.91 12.79
CA GLU A 342 15.63 9.75 11.84
C GLU A 342 16.80 9.04 11.14
N LYS A 343 17.34 7.95 11.71
CA LYS A 343 18.55 7.29 11.21
C LYS A 343 18.43 6.80 9.75
N PRO A 344 17.32 6.18 9.32
CA PRO A 344 17.14 5.80 7.92
C PRO A 344 17.25 7.00 6.97
N PHE A 345 16.58 8.11 7.28
CA PHE A 345 16.59 9.32 6.46
C PHE A 345 17.96 9.98 6.43
N LEU A 346 18.66 10.04 7.57
CA LEU A 346 20.01 10.61 7.64
C LEU A 346 21.00 9.82 6.80
N TRP A 347 20.95 8.48 6.86
CA TRP A 347 21.81 7.62 6.05
C TRP A 347 21.52 7.79 4.55
N LEU A 348 20.24 7.81 4.17
CA LEU A 348 19.83 8.05 2.78
C LEU A 348 20.29 9.42 2.29
N ALA A 349 20.10 10.47 3.09
CA ALA A 349 20.55 11.83 2.76
C ALA A 349 22.06 11.87 2.51
N ARG A 350 22.87 11.27 3.39
CA ARG A 350 24.33 11.17 3.23
C ARG A 350 24.72 10.47 1.92
N LYS A 351 24.02 9.39 1.56
CA LYS A 351 24.27 8.63 0.33
C LYS A 351 23.86 9.40 -0.93
N LEU A 352 22.69 10.02 -0.92
CA LEU A 352 22.16 10.79 -2.06
C LEU A 352 22.98 12.05 -2.33
N VAL A 353 23.40 12.75 -1.27
CA VAL A 353 24.22 13.98 -1.39
C VAL A 353 25.70 13.65 -1.62
N GLY A 354 26.14 12.43 -1.29
CA GLY A 354 27.55 12.04 -1.37
C GLY A 354 28.43 12.66 -0.27
N ASN A 355 27.83 13.09 0.84
CA ASN A 355 28.55 13.70 1.96
C ASN A 355 28.33 12.94 3.27
N PRO A 356 29.33 12.18 3.77
CA PRO A 356 29.24 11.45 5.04
C PRO A 356 29.08 12.34 6.28
N GLN A 357 29.51 13.61 6.21
CA GLN A 357 29.45 14.59 7.30
C GLN A 357 28.13 15.37 7.33
N LEU A 358 27.15 14.99 6.50
CA LEU A 358 25.82 15.58 6.56
C LEU A 358 25.16 15.21 7.89
N GLU A 359 24.60 16.20 8.57
CA GLU A 359 23.89 16.05 9.84
C GLU A 359 22.60 16.86 9.84
N PHE A 360 21.59 16.37 10.56
CA PHE A 360 20.37 17.13 10.81
C PHE A 360 20.63 18.15 11.92
N VAL A 361 20.42 19.44 11.61
CA VAL A 361 20.73 20.56 12.53
C VAL A 361 19.53 20.96 13.39
N ALA A 362 18.35 20.45 13.08
CA ALA A 362 17.15 20.60 13.88
C ALA A 362 16.53 19.22 14.08
N ALA A 363 16.19 18.89 15.32
CA ALA A 363 15.33 17.74 15.59
C ALA A 363 14.02 17.95 14.82
N PRO A 364 13.53 16.96 14.07
CA PRO A 364 12.21 17.06 13.47
C PRO A 364 11.19 17.31 14.58
N ALA A 365 10.15 18.11 14.31
CA ALA A 365 9.09 18.39 15.26
C ALA A 365 8.23 17.13 15.49
N LEU A 366 8.77 16.15 16.22
CA LEU A 366 8.10 14.92 16.61
C LEU A 366 7.31 15.17 17.89
N ALA A 367 6.08 14.67 17.97
CA ALA A 367 5.37 14.72 19.24
C ALA A 367 6.07 13.80 20.27
N PRO A 368 5.84 14.06 21.58
CA PRO A 368 6.41 13.25 22.64
C PRO A 368 6.10 11.76 22.46
N PRO A 369 7.03 10.86 22.84
CA PRO A 369 6.82 9.44 22.68
C PRO A 369 5.64 8.93 23.53
N GLU A 370 4.70 8.21 22.91
CA GLU A 370 3.59 7.58 23.63
C GLU A 370 4.03 6.44 24.56
N VAL A 371 5.19 5.84 24.26
CA VAL A 371 5.80 4.76 25.04
C VAL A 371 7.28 5.04 25.17
N GLN A 372 7.78 4.96 26.40
CA GLN A 372 9.20 4.93 26.66
C GLN A 372 9.69 3.49 26.47
N VAL A 373 10.66 3.30 25.59
CA VAL A 373 11.34 2.01 25.47
C VAL A 373 12.35 1.90 26.60
N ASN A 374 12.47 0.71 27.20
CA ASN A 374 13.48 0.46 28.22
C ASN A 374 14.90 0.66 27.61
N PRO A 375 15.69 1.63 28.10
CA PRO A 375 17.03 1.89 27.58
C PRO A 375 17.96 0.68 27.66
N GLU A 376 17.84 -0.14 28.72
CA GLU A 376 18.66 -1.34 28.90
C GLU A 376 18.37 -2.39 27.82
N LEU A 377 17.09 -2.54 27.46
CA LEU A 377 16.67 -3.47 26.40
C LEU A 377 17.19 -3.01 25.03
N LEU A 378 17.19 -1.70 24.77
CA LEU A 378 17.73 -1.14 23.54
C LEU A 378 19.25 -1.35 23.45
N ALA A 379 19.98 -1.08 24.54
CA ALA A 379 21.42 -1.34 24.60
C ALA A 379 21.74 -2.83 24.39
N GLN A 380 20.90 -3.72 24.92
CA GLN A 380 21.00 -5.15 24.65
C GLN A 380 20.80 -5.47 23.16
N TYR A 381 19.76 -4.92 22.51
CA TYR A 381 19.52 -5.16 21.09
C TYR A 381 20.65 -4.62 20.22
N GLU A 382 21.21 -3.46 20.53
CA GLU A 382 22.36 -2.89 19.81
C GLU A 382 23.58 -3.81 19.94
N LYS A 383 23.90 -4.28 21.15
CA LYS A 383 24.97 -5.24 21.39
C LYS A 383 24.76 -6.57 20.66
N GLU A 384 23.53 -7.07 20.61
CA GLU A 384 23.19 -8.29 19.89
C GLU A 384 23.33 -8.12 18.36
N MET A 385 22.96 -6.95 17.83
CA MET A 385 23.15 -6.60 16.42
C MET A 385 24.63 -6.48 16.06
N ASP A 386 25.44 -5.84 16.89
CA ASP A 386 26.89 -5.73 16.70
C ASP A 386 27.58 -7.09 16.75
N ALA A 387 27.16 -7.95 17.68
CA ALA A 387 27.63 -9.33 17.72
C ALA A 387 27.26 -10.10 16.44
N ALA A 388 26.01 -9.95 15.97
CA ALA A 388 25.54 -10.63 14.76
C ALA A 388 26.21 -10.11 13.47
N ALA A 389 26.61 -8.84 13.42
CA ALA A 389 27.35 -8.26 12.30
C ALA A 389 28.72 -8.95 12.09
N ASN A 390 29.35 -9.40 13.19
CA ASN A 390 30.64 -10.09 13.20
C ASN A 390 30.54 -11.60 12.96
N MET A 391 29.34 -12.19 12.94
CA MET A 391 29.16 -13.62 12.67
C MET A 391 29.27 -13.93 11.17
N PRO A 392 29.78 -15.10 10.75
CA PRO A 392 29.68 -15.57 9.37
C PRO A 392 28.23 -15.56 8.89
N LEU A 393 28.02 -15.30 7.60
CA LEU A 393 26.69 -15.47 7.01
C LEU A 393 26.37 -16.98 6.93
N PRO A 394 25.14 -17.40 7.25
CA PRO A 394 24.74 -18.78 7.05
C PRO A 394 24.75 -19.13 5.55
N ASP A 395 25.09 -20.39 5.25
CA ASP A 395 25.15 -20.91 3.89
C ASP A 395 23.75 -20.84 3.23
N GLU A 396 23.72 -20.67 1.90
CA GLU A 396 22.47 -20.43 1.15
C GLU A 396 21.45 -21.57 1.28
N GLU A 397 21.91 -22.81 1.56
CA GLU A 397 21.06 -24.00 1.69
C GLU A 397 20.21 -24.03 2.98
N ASP A 398 20.60 -23.31 4.03
CA ASP A 398 19.88 -23.26 5.31
C ASP A 398 18.75 -22.22 5.35
N ALA A 399 18.58 -21.42 4.28
CA ALA A 399 17.64 -20.30 4.25
C ALA A 399 16.17 -20.68 3.99
N ASP A 400 15.93 -21.90 3.50
CA ASP A 400 14.61 -22.40 3.07
C ASP A 400 13.94 -23.39 4.05
N LEU A 401 14.51 -23.60 5.25
CA LEU A 401 13.93 -24.45 6.31
C LEU A 401 13.06 -23.68 7.33
#